data_AF-A0A651GUG5-F1
#
_entry.id   AF-A0A651GUG5-F1
#
_cell.length_a   1.000
_cell.length_b   1.000
_cell.length_c   1.000
_cell.angle_alpha   90.00
_cell.angle_beta   90.00
_cell.angle_gamma   90.00
#
_symmetry.space_group_name_H-M   'P 1'
#
loop_
_entity.id
_entity.type
_entity.pdbx_description
1 polymer ?
#
loop_
_entity_poly.entity_id
_entity_poly.type
_entity_poly.pdbx_seq_one_letter_code
_entity_poly.pdbx_strand_id
1 'polypeptide(L)'
;MKLVDPSGKEVTSKENKNAKDLENQLHKQIEKLLEPIFNKIKLSGAQVPQEQLMQLSSAAHQMLFNRMVYNLLLKVGVKEISEVLSEDDVEELQTSLSNQLQIVNPSEMDGPKNGPNKG
;
A
#
# COMPACT_ATOMS: atom_id res chain seq x y z
N MET A 1 11.58 -6.18 12.41
CA MET A 1 13.04 -6.16 12.15
C MET A 1 13.51 -4.71 12.11
N LYS A 2 14.69 -4.40 12.69
CA LYS A 2 15.31 -3.07 12.58
C LYS A 2 16.35 -3.09 11.46
N LEU A 3 16.25 -2.15 10.52
CA LEU A 3 17.30 -1.94 9.52
C LEU A 3 18.47 -1.22 10.19
N VAL A 4 19.64 -1.83 10.16
CA VAL A 4 20.89 -1.25 10.67
C VAL A 4 21.91 -1.16 9.54
N ASP A 5 22.70 -0.09 9.52
CA ASP A 5 23.78 0.07 8.56
C ASP A 5 25.01 -0.79 8.96
N PRO A 6 26.05 -0.89 8.12
CA PRO A 6 27.27 -1.64 8.46
C PRO A 6 28.03 -1.15 9.70
N SER A 7 27.69 0.04 10.23
CA SER A 7 28.24 0.58 11.48
C SER A 7 27.37 0.24 12.71
N GLY A 8 26.27 -0.47 12.53
CA GLY A 8 25.33 -0.85 13.59
C GLY A 8 24.34 0.24 13.96
N LYS A 9 24.27 1.35 13.20
CA LYS A 9 23.33 2.44 13.47
C LYS A 9 21.96 2.12 12.85
N GLU A 10 20.90 2.38 13.60
CA GLU A 10 19.52 2.22 13.12
C GLU A 10 19.28 3.15 11.93
N VAL A 11 19.03 2.56 10.76
CA VAL A 11 18.71 3.29 9.53
C VAL A 11 17.25 3.71 9.62
N THR A 12 17.03 4.94 10.06
CA THR A 12 15.71 5.56 10.00
C THR A 12 15.56 6.32 8.68
N SER A 13 14.37 6.29 8.08
CA SER A 13 14.05 7.09 6.87
C SER A 13 14.29 8.59 7.06
N LYS A 14 14.27 9.07 8.30
CA LYS A 14 14.48 10.49 8.65
C LYS A 14 15.92 10.97 8.41
N GLU A 15 16.92 10.10 8.56
CA GLU A 15 18.34 10.46 8.39
C GLU A 15 18.95 9.97 7.07
N ASN A 16 18.24 9.11 6.34
CA ASN A 16 18.75 8.52 5.10
C ASN A 16 18.50 9.45 3.90
N LYS A 17 19.52 10.25 3.53
CA LYS A 17 19.46 11.17 2.38
C LYS A 17 19.11 10.45 1.07
N ASN A 18 19.70 9.29 0.82
CA ASN A 18 19.44 8.51 -0.39
C ASN A 18 17.98 8.06 -0.49
N ALA A 19 17.39 7.63 0.64
CA ALA A 19 15.99 7.26 0.69
C ALA A 19 15.07 8.44 0.36
N LYS A 20 15.35 9.63 0.91
CA LYS A 20 14.60 10.86 0.60
C LYS A 20 14.74 11.27 -0.87
N ASP A 21 15.94 11.15 -1.45
CA ASP A 21 16.15 11.47 -2.85
C ASP A 21 15.40 10.52 -3.78
N LEU A 22 15.34 9.23 -3.43
CA LEU A 22 14.53 8.24 -4.17
C LEU A 22 13.03 8.49 -4.01
N GLU A 23 12.57 8.84 -2.80
CA GLU A 23 11.17 9.20 -2.53
C GLU A 23 10.75 10.44 -3.36
N ASN A 24 11.60 11.46 -3.41
CA ASN A 24 11.36 12.64 -4.24
C ASN A 24 11.31 12.30 -5.74
N GLN A 25 12.17 11.40 -6.21
CA GLN A 25 12.14 10.92 -7.60
C GLN A 25 10.85 10.15 -7.89
N LEU A 26 10.39 9.30 -6.99
CA LEU A 26 9.14 8.57 -7.13
C LEU A 26 7.94 9.53 -7.18
N HIS A 27 7.89 10.55 -6.31
CA HIS A 27 6.85 11.59 -6.37
C HIS A 27 6.78 12.28 -7.73
N LYS A 28 7.92 12.66 -8.30
CA LYS A 28 7.96 13.27 -9.65
C LYS A 28 7.43 12.33 -10.74
N GLN A 29 7.66 11.03 -10.62
CA GLN A 29 7.10 10.06 -11.57
C GLN A 29 5.58 9.89 -11.39
N ILE A 30 5.08 9.93 -10.15
CA ILE A 30 3.64 9.91 -9.86
C ILE A 30 2.97 11.14 -10.47
N GLU A 31 3.52 12.33 -10.24
CA GLU A 31 3.01 13.58 -10.81
C GLU A 31 2.94 13.51 -12.33
N LYS A 32 4.01 13.04 -12.98
CA LYS A 32 4.07 12.85 -14.43
C LYS A 32 3.03 11.85 -14.93
N LEU A 33 2.80 10.75 -14.21
CA LEU A 33 1.79 9.75 -14.56
C LEU A 33 0.37 10.32 -14.49
N LEU A 34 0.11 11.17 -13.50
CA LEU A 34 -1.22 11.74 -13.23
C LEU A 34 -1.52 13.02 -14.01
N GLU A 35 -0.51 13.75 -14.45
CA GLU A 35 -0.62 14.99 -15.22
C GLU A 35 -1.68 14.93 -16.34
N PRO A 36 -1.69 13.94 -17.26
CA PRO A 36 -2.69 13.89 -18.32
C PRO A 36 -4.13 13.70 -17.80
N ILE A 37 -4.29 13.00 -16.68
CA ILE A 37 -5.60 12.77 -16.06
C ILE A 37 -6.09 14.06 -15.42
N PHE A 38 -5.24 14.74 -14.65
CA PHE A 38 -5.58 16.03 -14.05
C PHE A 38 -5.86 17.10 -15.09
N ASN A 39 -5.14 17.12 -16.21
CA ASN A 39 -5.41 18.05 -17.30
C ASN A 39 -6.79 17.81 -17.92
N LYS A 40 -7.20 16.56 -18.14
CA LYS A 40 -8.56 16.23 -18.61
C LYS A 40 -9.64 16.66 -17.62
N ILE A 41 -9.43 16.41 -16.31
CA ILE A 41 -10.36 16.83 -15.26
C ILE A 41 -10.51 18.36 -15.27
N LYS A 42 -9.40 19.10 -15.29
CA LYS A 42 -9.41 20.57 -15.35
C LYS A 42 -10.16 21.09 -16.58
N LEU A 43 -9.88 20.52 -17.77
CA LEU A 43 -10.53 20.92 -19.02
C LEU A 43 -12.03 20.60 -19.04
N SER A 44 -12.47 19.56 -18.34
CA SER A 44 -13.88 19.18 -18.25
C SER A 44 -14.72 20.10 -17.37
N GLY A 45 -14.09 20.97 -16.56
CA GLY A 45 -14.77 21.79 -15.56
C GLY A 45 -15.38 21.00 -14.40
N ALA A 46 -15.20 19.68 -14.36
CA ALA A 46 -15.73 18.83 -13.31
C ALA A 46 -14.99 19.06 -11.98
N GLN A 47 -15.76 19.14 -10.89
CA GLN A 47 -15.18 19.15 -9.55
C GLN A 47 -14.85 17.72 -9.10
N VAL A 48 -13.55 17.50 -8.95
CA VAL A 48 -12.85 16.40 -8.28
C VAL A 48 -13.16 16.21 -6.78
N PRO A 49 -14.00 15.28 -6.26
CA PRO A 49 -14.05 15.10 -4.81
C PRO A 49 -12.66 14.74 -4.26
N GLN A 50 -12.27 15.30 -3.10
CA GLN A 50 -10.93 15.10 -2.54
C GLN A 50 -10.59 13.62 -2.33
N GLU A 51 -11.56 12.82 -1.90
CA GLU A 51 -11.40 11.37 -1.74
C GLU A 51 -11.03 10.67 -3.05
N GLN A 52 -11.65 11.05 -4.16
CA GLN A 52 -11.32 10.49 -5.49
C GLN A 52 -9.92 10.92 -5.93
N LEU A 53 -9.49 12.14 -5.62
CA LEU A 53 -8.11 12.59 -5.87
C LEU A 53 -7.09 11.77 -5.07
N MET A 54 -7.40 11.46 -3.80
CA MET A 54 -6.56 10.60 -2.97
C MET A 54 -6.50 9.17 -3.50
N GLN A 55 -7.63 8.60 -3.91
CA GLN A 55 -7.70 7.27 -4.52
C GLN A 55 -6.88 7.21 -5.81
N LEU A 56 -6.97 8.25 -6.66
CA LEU A 56 -6.18 8.34 -7.88
C LEU A 56 -4.67 8.38 -7.60
N SER A 57 -4.26 9.16 -6.60
CA SER A 57 -2.86 9.23 -6.16
C SER A 57 -2.35 7.88 -5.64
N SER A 58 -3.16 7.22 -4.79
CA SER A 58 -2.85 5.90 -4.25
C SER A 58 -2.71 4.85 -5.37
N ALA A 59 -3.63 4.86 -6.35
CA ALA A 59 -3.58 3.96 -7.49
C ALA A 59 -2.31 4.19 -8.34
N ALA A 60 -1.94 5.44 -8.62
CA ALA A 60 -0.71 5.76 -9.33
C ALA A 60 0.54 5.28 -8.58
N HIS A 61 0.55 5.43 -7.25
CA HIS A 61 1.63 4.93 -6.41
C HIS A 61 1.73 3.40 -6.51
N GLN A 62 0.61 2.68 -6.39
CA GLN A 62 0.58 1.22 -6.51
C GLN A 62 1.05 0.74 -7.89
N MET A 63 0.62 1.41 -8.97
CA MET A 63 1.05 1.06 -10.34
C MET A 63 2.57 1.18 -10.51
N LEU A 64 3.16 2.29 -10.05
CA LEU A 64 4.60 2.51 -10.14
C LEU A 64 5.37 1.55 -9.22
N PHE A 65 4.86 1.31 -8.01
CA PHE A 65 5.43 0.34 -7.08
C PHE A 65 5.45 -1.07 -7.68
N ASN A 66 4.31 -1.55 -8.20
CA ASN A 66 4.23 -2.84 -8.87
C ASN A 66 5.21 -2.92 -10.05
N ARG A 67 5.37 -1.84 -10.82
CA ARG A 67 6.34 -1.79 -11.93
C ARG A 67 7.79 -1.84 -11.44
N MET A 68 8.11 -1.19 -10.31
CA MET A 68 9.43 -1.26 -9.70
C MET A 68 9.75 -2.68 -9.20
N VAL A 69 8.80 -3.33 -8.50
CA VAL A 69 8.94 -4.72 -8.05
C VAL A 69 9.17 -5.64 -9.25
N TYR A 70 8.32 -5.56 -10.28
CA TYR A 70 8.50 -6.33 -11.51
C TYR A 70 9.90 -6.15 -12.14
N ASN A 71 10.35 -4.90 -12.27
CA ASN A 71 11.68 -4.62 -12.82
C ASN A 71 12.80 -5.18 -11.93
N LEU A 72 12.62 -5.17 -10.61
CA LEU A 72 13.59 -5.77 -9.68
C LEU A 72 13.63 -7.29 -9.85
N LEU A 73 12.48 -7.96 -9.89
CA LEU A 73 12.37 -9.41 -10.11
C LEU A 73 13.09 -9.84 -11.39
N LEU A 74 12.88 -9.10 -12.49
CA LEU A 74 13.61 -9.34 -13.74
C LEU A 74 15.13 -9.18 -13.59
N LYS A 75 15.58 -8.15 -12.86
CA LYS A 75 17.01 -7.88 -12.68
C LYS A 75 17.72 -8.94 -11.83
N VAL A 76 17.01 -9.55 -10.88
CA VAL A 76 17.56 -10.63 -10.03
C VAL A 76 17.38 -12.02 -10.66
N GLY A 77 16.76 -12.10 -11.84
CA GLY A 77 16.68 -13.33 -12.63
C GLY A 77 15.52 -14.26 -12.27
N VAL A 78 14.51 -13.77 -11.56
CA VAL A 78 13.27 -14.52 -11.28
C VAL A 78 12.51 -14.74 -12.59
N LYS A 79 12.08 -15.98 -12.84
CA LYS A 79 11.40 -16.39 -14.08
C LYS A 79 9.92 -16.68 -13.85
N GLU A 80 9.58 -17.18 -12.67
CA GLU A 80 8.23 -17.55 -12.29
C GLU A 80 7.82 -16.83 -11.00
N ILE A 81 6.56 -16.38 -10.92
CA ILE A 81 6.07 -15.62 -9.76
C ILE A 81 6.06 -16.46 -8.47
N SER A 82 5.88 -17.78 -8.60
CA SER A 82 5.94 -18.76 -7.51
C SER A 82 7.29 -18.81 -6.80
N GLU A 83 8.36 -18.30 -7.42
CA GLU A 83 9.67 -18.18 -6.78
C GLU A 83 9.71 -17.10 -5.69
N VAL A 84 8.76 -16.17 -5.69
CA VAL A 84 8.72 -15.01 -4.76
C VAL A 84 7.36 -14.80 -4.07
N LEU A 85 6.31 -15.45 -4.55
CA LEU A 85 4.98 -15.42 -3.95
C LEU A 85 4.39 -16.83 -3.99
N SER A 86 4.39 -17.50 -2.84
CA SER A 86 3.86 -18.85 -2.69
C SER A 86 2.34 -18.85 -2.48
N GLU A 87 1.71 -20.03 -2.59
CA GLU A 87 0.29 -20.20 -2.25
C GLU A 87 0.03 -19.92 -0.77
N ASP A 88 0.92 -20.38 0.12
CA ASP A 88 0.85 -20.14 1.56
C ASP A 88 0.86 -18.62 1.88
N ASP A 89 1.70 -17.84 1.18
CA ASP A 89 1.73 -16.37 1.35
C ASP A 89 0.37 -15.74 0.99
N VAL A 90 -0.26 -16.24 -0.08
CA VAL A 90 -1.57 -15.76 -0.54
C VAL A 90 -2.66 -16.12 0.47
N GLU A 91 -2.64 -17.33 1.01
CA GLU A 91 -3.60 -17.78 2.03
C GLU A 91 -3.47 -16.99 3.34
N GLU A 92 -2.25 -16.70 3.79
CA GLU A 92 -1.99 -15.86 4.97
C GLU A 92 -2.52 -14.44 4.76
N LEU A 93 -2.25 -13.85 3.59
CA LEU A 93 -2.73 -12.52 3.24
C LEU A 93 -4.26 -12.48 3.13
N GLN A 94 -4.87 -13.51 2.55
CA GLN A 94 -6.33 -13.63 2.47
C GLN A 94 -6.97 -13.72 3.87
N THR A 95 -6.37 -14.50 4.77
CA THR A 95 -6.82 -14.61 6.16
C THR A 95 -6.69 -13.26 6.87
N SER A 96 -5.55 -12.59 6.71
CA SER A 96 -5.30 -11.27 7.28
C SER A 96 -6.30 -10.22 6.79
N LEU A 97 -6.60 -10.21 5.48
CA LEU A 97 -7.59 -9.32 4.88
C LEU A 97 -9.00 -9.62 5.39
N SER A 98 -9.36 -10.90 5.48
CA SER A 98 -10.68 -11.32 5.98
C SER A 98 -10.90 -10.87 7.43
N ASN A 99 -9.89 -11.02 8.29
CA ASN A 99 -9.96 -10.55 9.68
C ASN A 99 -10.10 -9.01 9.76
N GLN A 100 -9.38 -8.28 8.92
CA GLN A 100 -9.51 -6.82 8.85
C GLN A 100 -10.93 -6.41 8.41
N LEU A 101 -11.52 -7.09 7.43
CA LEU A 101 -12.89 -6.80 6.97
C LEU A 101 -13.96 -7.23 7.98
N GLN A 102 -13.77 -8.34 8.72
CA GLN A 102 -14.68 -8.75 9.78
C GLN A 102 -14.73 -7.74 10.93
N ILE A 103 -13.60 -7.12 11.28
CA ILE A 103 -13.55 -6.02 12.26
C ILE A 103 -14.31 -4.77 11.76
N VAL A 104 -14.48 -4.62 10.43
CA VAL A 104 -15.18 -3.49 9.80
C VAL A 104 -16.70 -3.73 9.67
N ASN A 105 -17.22 -4.86 10.18
CA ASN A 105 -18.66 -5.02 10.42
C ASN A 105 -19.03 -4.52 11.84
N PRO A 106 -19.48 -3.27 12.03
CA PRO A 106 -19.99 -2.79 13.32
C PRO A 106 -21.29 -3.50 13.78
N SER A 107 -21.79 -4.46 13.00
CA SER A 107 -23.06 -5.15 13.24
C SER A 107 -22.94 -6.37 14.17
N GLU A 108 -21.73 -6.81 14.51
CA GLU A 108 -21.52 -7.98 15.39
C GLU A 108 -21.00 -7.61 16.79
N MET A 109 -20.94 -6.31 17.12
CA MET A 109 -20.58 -5.80 18.45
C MET A 109 -21.78 -5.74 19.43
N ASP A 110 -22.88 -6.45 19.15
CA ASP A 110 -23.91 -6.71 20.15
C ASP A 110 -23.50 -7.97 20.95
N GLY A 111 -22.81 -7.72 22.07
CA GLY A 111 -22.37 -8.75 23.00
C GLY A 111 -23.50 -9.63 23.54
N PRO A 112 -23.19 -10.80 24.13
CA PRO A 112 -24.19 -11.73 24.60
C PRO A 112 -25.06 -11.10 25.70
N LYS A 113 -26.32 -10.83 25.36
CA LYS A 113 -27.40 -10.49 26.31
C LYS A 113 -27.67 -11.69 27.24
N ASN A 114 -27.65 -11.40 28.53
CA ASN A 114 -28.37 -12.08 29.61
C ASN A 114 -27.98 -13.54 29.93
N GLY A 115 -27.04 -13.71 30.86
CA GLY A 115 -27.07 -14.84 31.79
C GLY A 115 -28.21 -14.67 32.81
N PRO A 116 -28.87 -15.75 33.27
CA PRO A 116 -30.08 -15.66 34.08
C PRO A 116 -29.81 -15.11 35.48
N ASN A 117 -30.65 -14.13 35.83
CA ASN A 117 -30.83 -13.57 37.15
C ASN A 117 -31.12 -14.67 38.20
N LYS A 118 -30.29 -14.79 39.23
CA LYS A 118 -30.61 -15.49 40.48
C LYS A 118 -30.17 -14.60 41.65
N GLY A 119 -31.16 -14.09 42.38
CA GLY A 119 -31.02 -13.28 43.58
C GLY A 119 -32.35 -12.65 43.94
#